data_AF-A0A975KI15-F1
#
_entry.id   AF-A0A975KI15-F1
#
_cell.length_a   1.000
_cell.length_b   1.000
_cell.length_c   1.000
_cell.angle_alpha   90.00
_cell.angle_beta   90.00
_cell.angle_gamma   90.00
#
_symmetry.space_group_name_H-M   'P 1'
#
loop_
_entity.id
_entity.type
_entity.pdbx_description
1 polymer ?
#
loop_
_entity_poly.entity_id
_entity_poly.type
_entity_poly.pdbx_seq_one_letter_code
_entity_poly.pdbx_strand_id
1 'polypeptide(L)'
;MAIKDQCSQCKSFNEGVCKFLSSFPIYDQTSCPQYMKKGIILEKDEEQVNHNVTLNEGDTNHSNLINTPQKQRMFQHPFSFKGRIRRLEYGLSYLLVYVLFLPINITPENQVSENMALFYLLLFFPALWFIWAQGAKRCHDRGNSGWYQLIPFYALWMFFGDGEECDNEYGSDPKGRDIFS
;
A
#
# COMPACT_ATOMS: atom_id res chain seq x y z
N MET A 1 -8.83 -3.14 -27.17
CA MET A 1 -7.74 -2.45 -27.87
C MET A 1 -6.76 -1.93 -26.82
N ALA A 2 -5.51 -1.64 -27.16
CA ALA A 2 -4.47 -1.35 -26.16
C ALA A 2 -3.31 -0.50 -26.69
N ILE A 3 -2.57 0.15 -25.79
CA ILE A 3 -1.26 0.74 -26.08
C ILE A 3 -0.21 -0.38 -26.16
N LYS A 4 0.63 -0.36 -27.20
CA LYS A 4 1.65 -1.39 -27.45
C LYS A 4 2.61 -1.57 -26.27
N ASP A 5 3.05 -0.46 -25.68
CA ASP A 5 3.96 -0.45 -24.53
C ASP A 5 3.29 -1.09 -23.30
N GLN A 6 2.01 -0.80 -23.06
CA GLN A 6 1.25 -1.46 -21.99
C GLN A 6 1.13 -2.96 -22.22
N CYS A 7 0.86 -3.43 -23.44
CA CYS A 7 0.82 -4.87 -23.71
C CYS A 7 2.15 -5.57 -23.38
N SER A 8 3.28 -5.01 -23.80
CA SER A 8 4.60 -5.61 -23.52
C SER A 8 4.91 -5.75 -22.02
N GLN A 9 4.41 -4.81 -21.22
CA GLN A 9 4.61 -4.77 -19.77
C GLN A 9 3.47 -5.46 -19.00
N CYS A 10 2.52 -6.12 -19.67
CA CYS A 10 1.34 -6.69 -19.03
C CYS A 10 1.57 -8.15 -18.58
N LYS A 11 1.18 -8.51 -17.35
CA LYS A 11 1.24 -9.88 -16.80
C LYS A 11 0.46 -10.89 -17.65
N SER A 12 -0.64 -10.44 -18.26
CA SER A 12 -1.51 -11.26 -19.10
C SER A 12 -1.05 -11.35 -20.56
N PHE A 13 0.11 -10.77 -20.91
CA PHE A 13 0.69 -10.83 -22.24
C PHE A 13 1.87 -11.80 -22.27
N ASN A 14 1.74 -12.86 -23.07
CA ASN A 14 2.77 -13.87 -23.26
C ASN A 14 2.96 -14.16 -24.76
N GLU A 15 4.21 -14.17 -25.23
CA GLU A 15 4.58 -14.57 -26.60
C GLU A 15 3.73 -13.92 -27.72
N GLY A 16 3.37 -12.65 -27.57
CA GLY A 16 2.59 -11.92 -28.58
C GLY A 16 1.07 -12.02 -28.41
N VAL A 17 0.58 -12.88 -27.52
CA VAL A 17 -0.84 -13.14 -27.31
C VAL A 17 -1.30 -12.58 -25.97
N CYS A 18 -2.50 -11.96 -25.97
CA CYS A 18 -3.16 -11.55 -24.75
C CYS A 18 -4.03 -12.70 -24.22
N LYS A 19 -3.79 -13.14 -22.97
CA LYS A 19 -4.56 -14.23 -22.33
C LYS A 19 -6.06 -13.96 -22.24
N PHE A 20 -6.48 -12.69 -22.20
CA PHE A 20 -7.90 -12.33 -22.13
C PHE A 20 -8.62 -12.37 -23.48
N LEU A 21 -7.90 -12.12 -24.59
CA LEU A 21 -8.48 -12.18 -25.94
C LEU A 21 -8.25 -13.53 -26.61
N SER A 22 -7.31 -14.33 -26.10
CA SER A 22 -6.81 -15.55 -26.77
C SER A 22 -6.33 -15.29 -28.21
N SER A 23 -5.96 -14.04 -28.51
CA SER A 23 -5.52 -13.56 -29.81
C SER A 23 -4.48 -12.44 -29.67
N PHE A 24 -3.91 -12.02 -30.81
CA PHE A 24 -3.07 -10.83 -30.88
C PHE A 24 -3.89 -9.58 -30.50
N PRO A 25 -3.36 -8.67 -29.67
CA PRO A 25 -4.06 -7.45 -29.28
C PRO A 25 -4.14 -6.46 -30.47
N ILE A 26 -5.29 -5.80 -30.61
CA ILE A 26 -5.48 -4.70 -31.55
C ILE A 26 -5.03 -3.39 -30.87
N TYR A 27 -4.15 -2.63 -31.51
CA TYR A 27 -3.63 -1.38 -30.96
C TYR A 27 -4.40 -0.16 -31.45
N ASP A 28 -4.84 0.73 -30.55
CA ASP A 28 -5.64 1.92 -30.88
C ASP A 28 -5.27 3.17 -30.05
N GLN A 29 -4.09 3.17 -29.40
CA GLN A 29 -3.63 4.22 -28.49
C GLN A 29 -4.51 4.43 -27.23
N THR A 30 -5.48 3.55 -26.95
CA THR A 30 -6.25 3.58 -25.70
C THR A 30 -5.70 2.60 -24.67
N SER A 31 -5.79 2.95 -23.38
CA SER A 31 -5.34 2.08 -22.30
C SER A 31 -6.27 0.88 -22.15
N CYS A 32 -5.71 -0.33 -22.01
CA CYS A 32 -6.52 -1.53 -21.81
C CYS A 32 -7.11 -1.54 -20.39
N PRO A 33 -8.44 -1.77 -20.21
CA PRO A 33 -9.06 -1.84 -18.88
C PRO A 33 -8.61 -3.06 -18.06
N GLN A 34 -8.03 -4.07 -18.70
CA GLN A 34 -7.53 -5.31 -18.08
C GLN A 34 -5.99 -5.31 -17.95
N TYR A 35 -5.36 -4.14 -18.03
CA TYR A 35 -3.91 -4.02 -17.93
C TYR A 35 -3.44 -4.25 -16.49
N MET A 36 -2.50 -5.18 -16.30
CA MET A 36 -1.78 -5.41 -15.05
C MET A 36 -0.28 -5.42 -15.31
N LYS A 37 0.49 -4.55 -14.66
CA LYS A 37 1.94 -4.42 -14.89
C LYS A 37 2.71 -5.65 -14.36
N LYS A 38 3.70 -6.13 -15.11
CA LYS A 38 4.68 -7.13 -14.62
C LYS A 38 5.50 -6.49 -13.51
N GLY A 39 5.42 -7.03 -12.30
CA GLY A 39 6.35 -6.69 -11.22
C GLY A 39 7.77 -7.10 -11.60
N ILE A 40 8.77 -6.36 -11.12
CA ILE A 40 10.16 -6.79 -11.18
C ILE A 40 10.29 -7.93 -10.16
N ILE A 41 10.59 -9.15 -10.62
CA ILE A 41 10.89 -10.26 -9.73
C ILE A 41 12.29 -10.01 -9.17
N LEU A 42 12.37 -9.42 -7.98
CA LEU A 42 13.51 -9.65 -7.10
C LEU A 42 13.20 -10.96 -6.39
N GLU A 43 13.87 -12.05 -6.79
CA GLU A 43 13.83 -13.31 -6.05
C GLU A 43 14.21 -13.02 -4.61
N LYS A 44 13.21 -13.01 -3.75
CA LYS A 44 13.38 -13.04 -2.31
C LYS A 44 12.90 -14.41 -1.92
N ASP A 45 13.84 -15.27 -1.55
CA ASP A 45 13.57 -16.59 -1.00
C ASP A 45 12.65 -16.41 0.23
N GLU A 46 11.36 -16.65 0.05
CA GLU A 46 10.41 -16.78 1.15
C GLU A 46 10.35 -18.25 1.54
N GLU A 47 10.91 -18.51 2.71
CA GLU A 47 10.94 -19.75 3.46
C GLU A 47 9.51 -20.34 3.55
N GLN A 48 9.34 -21.52 2.95
CA GLN A 48 8.11 -22.29 2.96
C GLN A 48 7.79 -22.75 4.39
N VAL A 49 6.84 -22.08 5.04
CA VAL A 49 6.22 -22.59 6.27
C VAL A 49 5.28 -23.74 5.88
N ASN A 50 5.82 -24.95 5.94
CA ASN A 50 5.09 -26.21 5.80
C ASN A 50 4.11 -26.36 6.97
N HIS A 51 2.82 -26.08 6.74
CA HIS A 51 1.75 -26.60 7.60
C HIS A 51 1.22 -27.91 7.02
N ASN A 52 1.74 -29.02 7.55
CA ASN A 52 1.30 -30.37 7.21
C ASN A 52 -0.05 -30.62 7.86
N VAL A 53 -1.15 -30.39 7.13
CA VAL A 53 -2.49 -30.82 7.55
C VAL A 53 -2.82 -32.11 6.81
N THR A 54 -2.87 -33.20 7.57
CA THR A 54 -3.27 -34.54 7.14
C THR A 54 -4.70 -34.49 6.60
N LEU A 55 -4.88 -34.90 5.35
CA LEU A 55 -6.20 -35.06 4.72
C LEU A 55 -6.83 -36.36 5.21
N ASN A 56 -7.93 -36.27 5.94
CA ASN A 56 -8.91 -37.35 6.04
C ASN A 56 -10.05 -37.03 5.06
N GLU A 57 -10.33 -37.98 4.17
CA GLU A 57 -11.44 -37.98 3.23
C GLU A 57 -12.78 -37.84 3.97
N GLY A 58 -13.64 -36.94 3.48
CA GLY A 58 -14.99 -36.78 3.99
C GLY A 58 -15.69 -35.57 3.37
N ASP A 59 -16.59 -35.87 2.44
CA ASP A 59 -17.73 -35.08 2.00
C ASP A 59 -17.51 -33.86 1.08
N THR A 60 -17.93 -34.10 -0.16
CA THR A 60 -18.32 -33.14 -1.19
C THR A 60 -19.07 -31.92 -0.64
N ASN A 61 -18.45 -30.75 -0.72
CA ASN A 61 -19.10 -29.47 -1.02
C ASN A 61 -18.03 -28.49 -1.49
N HIS A 62 -17.85 -28.37 -2.80
CA HIS A 62 -16.99 -27.38 -3.44
C HIS A 62 -17.64 -25.99 -3.28
N SER A 63 -17.59 -25.44 -2.07
CA SER A 63 -17.83 -24.03 -1.85
C SER A 63 -16.62 -23.29 -2.41
N ASN A 64 -16.82 -22.65 -3.56
CA ASN A 64 -15.92 -21.62 -4.04
C ASN A 64 -15.75 -20.61 -2.90
N LEU A 65 -14.61 -20.66 -2.21
CA LEU A 65 -14.18 -19.59 -1.33
C LEU A 65 -13.94 -18.39 -2.24
N ILE A 66 -15.02 -17.64 -2.49
CA ILE A 66 -14.93 -16.26 -2.91
C ILE A 66 -14.03 -15.63 -1.86
N ASN A 67 -12.79 -15.32 -2.22
CA ASN A 67 -11.92 -14.47 -1.43
C ASN A 67 -12.61 -13.11 -1.41
N THR A 68 -13.60 -12.94 -0.52
CA THR A 68 -14.18 -11.63 -0.25
C THR A 68 -13.02 -10.74 0.15
N PRO A 69 -12.80 -9.62 -0.55
CA PRO A 69 -11.71 -8.71 -0.21
C PRO A 69 -11.87 -8.34 1.26
N GLN A 70 -10.96 -8.84 2.11
CA GLN A 70 -11.01 -8.53 3.53
C GLN A 70 -10.78 -7.03 3.67
N LYS A 71 -11.83 -6.33 4.09
CA LYS A 71 -11.78 -4.90 4.38
C LYS A 71 -10.70 -4.66 5.44
N GLN A 72 -9.57 -4.09 5.02
CA GLN A 72 -8.46 -3.75 5.88
C GLN A 72 -8.96 -2.85 7.03
N ARG A 73 -8.65 -3.22 8.28
CA ARG A 73 -8.98 -2.36 9.43
C ARG A 73 -8.02 -1.17 9.44
N MET A 74 -8.53 0.01 9.77
CA MET A 74 -7.70 1.22 9.88
C MET A 74 -6.64 1.02 10.96
N PHE A 75 -5.42 1.51 10.71
CA PHE A 75 -4.27 1.39 11.61
C PHE A 75 -3.84 -0.06 11.92
N GLN A 76 -4.02 -0.98 10.98
CA GLN A 76 -3.35 -2.28 11.06
C GLN A 76 -1.83 -2.09 10.94
N HIS A 77 -1.10 -2.56 11.95
CA HIS A 77 0.36 -2.47 12.05
C HIS A 77 0.91 -1.04 11.84
N PRO A 78 0.63 -0.11 12.77
CA PRO A 78 0.91 1.31 12.59
C PRO A 78 2.41 1.67 12.55
N PHE A 79 3.28 0.82 13.08
CA PHE A 79 4.73 1.01 13.10
C PHE A 79 5.44 0.21 11.99
N SER A 80 4.68 -0.46 11.11
CA SER A 80 5.21 -1.21 9.97
C SER A 80 5.22 -0.36 8.70
N PHE A 81 6.27 -0.51 7.91
CA PHE A 81 6.40 0.09 6.58
C PHE A 81 5.65 -0.71 5.49
N LYS A 82 5.22 -1.93 5.80
CA LYS A 82 4.54 -2.81 4.84
C LYS A 82 3.07 -2.45 4.70
N GLY A 83 2.55 -2.60 3.49
CA GLY A 83 1.14 -2.37 3.18
C GLY A 83 0.88 -0.99 2.59
N ARG A 84 -0.41 -0.70 2.45
CA ARG A 84 -0.94 0.51 1.82
C ARG A 84 -1.91 1.21 2.77
N ILE A 85 -1.88 2.54 2.77
CA ILE A 85 -2.84 3.35 3.51
C ILE A 85 -3.46 4.44 2.63
N ARG A 86 -4.71 4.76 2.94
CA ARG A 86 -5.48 5.81 2.25
C ARG A 86 -5.25 7.18 2.88
N ARG A 87 -5.71 8.21 2.17
CA ARG A 87 -5.68 9.62 2.62
C ARG A 87 -6.21 9.82 4.04
N LEU A 88 -7.29 9.13 4.42
CA LEU A 88 -7.92 9.31 5.72
C LEU A 88 -7.00 8.81 6.85
N GLU A 89 -6.49 7.58 6.77
CA GLU A 89 -5.54 7.04 7.76
C GLU A 89 -4.25 7.86 7.81
N TYR A 90 -3.73 8.28 6.65
CA TYR A 90 -2.58 9.17 6.58
C TYR A 90 -2.83 10.52 7.27
N GLY A 91 -3.97 11.17 6.99
CA GLY A 91 -4.36 12.43 7.62
C GLY A 91 -4.58 12.31 9.13
N LEU A 92 -5.24 11.24 9.58
CA LEU A 92 -5.40 10.93 11.01
C LEU A 92 -4.05 10.67 11.69
N SER A 93 -3.09 10.04 11.01
CA SER A 93 -1.73 9.83 11.53
C SER A 93 -1.03 11.16 11.79
N TYR A 94 -1.09 12.09 10.83
CA TYR A 94 -0.55 13.45 11.00
C TYR A 94 -1.27 14.23 12.10
N LEU A 95 -2.60 14.17 12.14
CA LEU A 95 -3.39 14.84 13.16
C LEU A 95 -3.06 14.33 14.56
N LEU A 96 -2.90 13.01 14.73
CA LEU A 96 -2.54 12.40 16.00
C LEU A 96 -1.18 12.89 16.50
N VAL A 97 -0.15 12.90 15.64
CA VAL A 97 1.17 13.42 16.00
C VAL A 97 1.11 14.92 16.29
N TYR A 98 0.36 15.69 15.50
CA TYR A 98 0.20 17.12 15.72
C TYR A 98 -0.44 17.43 17.09
N VAL A 99 -1.55 16.77 17.42
CA VAL A 99 -2.23 16.93 18.72
C VAL A 99 -1.32 16.51 19.88
N LEU A 100 -0.55 15.43 19.70
CA LEU A 100 0.38 14.93 20.70
C LEU A 100 1.48 15.96 21.04
N PHE A 101 2.01 16.66 20.04
CA PHE A 101 3.06 17.66 20.21
C PHE A 101 2.54 19.10 20.36
N LEU A 102 1.23 19.33 20.22
CA LEU A 102 0.64 20.67 20.36
C LEU A 102 1.00 21.36 21.69
N PRO A 103 0.95 20.70 22.87
CA PRO A 103 1.19 21.38 24.15
C PRO A 103 2.62 21.95 24.26
N ILE A 104 3.63 21.21 23.80
CA ILE A 104 5.02 21.69 23.84
C ILE A 104 5.25 22.84 22.83
N ASN A 105 4.53 22.85 21.71
CA ASN A 105 4.64 23.92 20.70
C ASN A 105 3.98 25.24 21.12
N ILE A 106 2.94 25.20 21.97
CA ILE A 106 2.26 26.41 22.47
C ILE A 106 2.82 26.91 23.80
N THR A 107 3.64 26.10 24.49
CA THR A 107 4.25 26.48 25.76
C THR A 107 5.45 27.39 25.49
N PRO A 108 5.51 28.60 26.08
CA PRO A 108 6.68 29.47 25.97
C PRO A 108 7.94 28.78 26.49
N GLU A 109 9.10 29.02 25.84
CA GLU A 109 10.36 28.35 26.19
C GLU A 109 10.76 28.50 27.66
N ASN A 110 10.47 29.65 28.28
CA ASN A 110 10.75 29.93 29.68
C ASN A 110 9.84 29.18 30.68
N GLN A 111 8.81 28.48 30.19
CA GLN A 111 7.87 27.68 31.00
C GLN A 111 8.06 26.17 30.77
N VAL A 112 8.94 25.76 29.87
CA VAL A 112 9.24 24.35 29.62
C VAL A 112 10.17 23.83 30.72
N SER A 113 9.68 22.90 31.53
CA SER A 113 10.52 22.22 32.53
C SER A 113 11.43 21.16 31.88
N GLU A 114 12.56 20.86 32.52
CA GLU A 114 13.48 19.80 32.06
C GLU A 114 12.77 18.45 31.92
N ASN A 115 11.87 18.12 32.85
CA ASN A 115 11.08 16.89 32.80
C ASN A 115 10.12 16.85 31.61
N MET A 116 9.48 17.97 31.27
CA MET A 116 8.64 18.09 30.07
C MET A 116 9.49 17.87 28.81
N ALA A 117 10.65 18.54 28.72
CA ALA A 117 11.55 18.42 27.59
C ALA A 117 12.03 16.98 27.39
N LEU A 118 12.45 16.30 28.46
CA LEU A 118 12.87 14.89 28.42
C LEU A 118 11.74 13.96 28.01
N PHE A 119 10.52 14.19 28.50
CA PHE A 119 9.34 13.41 28.10
C PHE A 119 9.06 13.52 26.60
N TYR A 120 9.03 14.74 26.04
CA TYR A 120 8.81 14.94 24.61
C TYR A 120 9.96 14.45 23.74
N LEU A 121 11.21 14.52 24.23
CA LEU A 121 12.36 13.95 23.54
C LEU A 121 12.25 12.42 23.43
N LEU A 122 11.84 11.75 24.51
CA LEU A 122 11.62 10.30 24.50
C LEU A 122 10.48 9.91 23.54
N LEU A 123 9.43 10.72 23.50
CA LEU A 123 8.26 10.53 22.64
C LEU A 123 8.53 10.85 21.16
N PHE A 124 9.53 11.67 20.88
CA PHE A 124 9.89 12.10 19.52
C PHE A 124 10.27 10.92 18.62
N PHE A 125 11.13 10.02 19.10
CA PHE A 125 11.59 8.87 18.29
C PHE A 125 10.46 7.93 17.84
N PRO A 126 9.57 7.42 18.72
CA PRO A 126 8.48 6.57 18.29
C PRO A 126 7.46 7.32 17.43
N ALA A 127 7.19 8.61 17.70
CA ALA A 127 6.30 9.43 16.87
C ALA A 127 6.88 9.66 15.47
N LEU A 128 8.19 9.90 15.36
CA LEU A 128 8.91 10.03 14.10
C LEU A 128 8.87 8.72 13.30
N TRP A 129 9.11 7.58 13.96
CA TRP A 129 9.02 6.27 13.32
C TRP A 129 7.61 5.99 12.80
N PHE A 130 6.60 6.29 13.63
CA PHE A 130 5.19 6.15 13.25
C PHE A 130 4.87 7.00 12.00
N ILE A 131 5.19 8.29 11.99
CA ILE A 131 4.84 9.15 10.84
C ILE A 131 5.59 8.75 9.58
N TRP A 132 6.84 8.29 9.71
CA TRP A 132 7.63 7.75 8.60
C TRP A 132 7.03 6.46 8.03
N ALA A 133 6.60 5.53 8.89
CA ALA A 133 5.97 4.29 8.47
C ALA A 133 4.66 4.56 7.73
N GLN A 134 3.85 5.49 8.23
CA GLN A 134 2.59 5.88 7.59
C GLN A 134 2.83 6.60 6.25
N GLY A 135 3.80 7.51 6.19
CA GLY A 135 4.19 8.18 4.94
C GLY A 135 4.67 7.20 3.87
N ALA A 136 5.48 6.20 4.25
CA ALA A 136 5.90 5.16 3.34
C ALA A 136 4.72 4.34 2.81
N LYS A 137 3.80 3.88 3.68
CA LYS A 137 2.58 3.18 3.25
C LYS A 137 1.67 4.03 2.35
N ARG A 138 1.69 5.35 2.52
CA ARG A 138 0.96 6.29 1.64
C ARG A 138 1.63 6.42 0.27
N CYS A 139 2.96 6.38 0.21
CA CYS A 139 3.71 6.29 -1.05
C CYS A 139 3.42 4.97 -1.76
N HIS A 140 3.43 3.86 -1.02
CA HIS A 140 3.13 2.52 -1.50
C HIS A 140 1.72 2.41 -2.09
N ASP A 141 0.73 3.08 -1.47
CA ASP A 141 -0.63 3.14 -2.03
C ASP A 141 -0.69 3.80 -3.41
N ARG A 142 0.36 4.51 -3.82
CA ARG A 142 0.47 5.15 -5.14
C ARG A 142 1.44 4.44 -6.09
N GLY A 143 1.93 3.24 -5.73
CA GLY A 143 2.91 2.50 -6.53
C GLY A 143 4.32 3.10 -6.49
N ASN A 144 4.61 3.95 -5.51
CA ASN A 144 5.92 4.58 -5.35
C ASN A 144 6.63 4.03 -4.12
N SER A 145 7.97 3.99 -4.15
CA SER A 145 8.75 3.60 -2.98
C SER A 145 8.55 4.57 -1.81
N GLY A 146 8.70 4.07 -0.58
CA GLY A 146 8.55 4.89 0.64
C GLY A 146 9.43 6.14 0.69
N TRP A 147 10.55 6.15 -0.07
CA TRP A 147 11.46 7.30 -0.16
C TRP A 147 10.85 8.53 -0.84
N TYR A 148 9.77 8.39 -1.59
CA TYR A 148 9.12 9.51 -2.27
C TYR A 148 8.61 10.58 -1.30
N GLN A 149 8.38 10.24 -0.03
CA GLN A 149 8.01 11.21 1.00
C GLN A 149 9.07 12.29 1.24
N LEU A 150 10.33 12.07 0.83
CA LEU A 150 11.42 13.06 0.92
C LEU A 150 11.44 14.06 -0.23
N ILE A 151 10.70 13.79 -1.32
CA ILE A 151 10.64 14.68 -2.48
C ILE A 151 9.90 15.96 -2.07
N PRO A 152 10.49 17.14 -2.26
CA PRO A 152 9.81 18.40 -1.98
C PRO A 152 8.43 18.47 -2.64
N PHE A 153 7.43 18.96 -1.91
CA PHE A 153 6.03 19.08 -2.34
C PHE A 153 5.27 17.76 -2.62
N TYR A 154 5.92 16.60 -2.61
CA TYR A 154 5.22 15.33 -2.79
C TYR A 154 4.21 15.04 -1.67
N ALA A 155 4.42 15.62 -0.49
CA ALA A 155 3.44 15.61 0.60
C ALA A 155 2.05 16.13 0.17
N LEU A 156 1.99 17.19 -0.65
CA LEU A 156 0.71 17.71 -1.17
C LEU A 156 0.01 16.65 -2.04
N TRP A 157 0.79 15.95 -2.88
CA TRP A 157 0.28 14.87 -3.70
C TRP A 157 -0.20 13.67 -2.87
N MET A 158 0.49 13.36 -1.77
CA MET A 158 0.07 12.33 -0.82
C MET A 158 -1.25 12.68 -0.11
N PHE A 159 -1.45 13.96 0.23
CA PHE A 159 -2.67 14.43 0.89
C PHE A 159 -3.90 14.41 -0.03
N PHE A 160 -3.76 14.85 -1.28
CA PHE A 160 -4.93 15.05 -2.16
C PHE A 160 -5.14 13.96 -3.20
N GLY A 161 -4.07 13.40 -3.75
CA GLY A 161 -4.19 12.50 -4.89
C GLY A 161 -4.76 11.13 -4.52
N ASP A 162 -5.20 10.37 -5.54
CA ASP A 162 -5.76 9.02 -5.37
C ASP A 162 -4.73 7.88 -5.38
N GLY A 163 -5.00 6.79 -4.66
CA GLY A 163 -4.17 5.60 -4.69
C GLY A 163 -4.25 4.87 -6.03
N GLU A 164 -3.22 4.09 -6.34
CA GLU A 164 -3.19 3.14 -7.45
C GLU A 164 -4.36 2.16 -7.35
N GLU A 165 -4.99 1.86 -8.48
CA GLU A 165 -6.11 0.92 -8.53
C GLU A 165 -5.56 -0.51 -8.58
N CYS A 166 -6.34 -1.45 -8.06
CA CYS A 166 -5.97 -2.86 -7.97
C CYS A 166 -4.79 -3.14 -7.04
N ASP A 167 -4.49 -4.42 -6.86
CA ASP A 167 -3.29 -4.90 -6.18
C ASP A 167 -2.00 -4.37 -6.82
N ASN A 168 -1.04 -3.97 -5.99
CA ASN A 168 0.32 -3.62 -6.41
C ASN A 168 1.36 -4.37 -5.57
N GLU A 169 2.65 -4.11 -5.81
CA GLU A 169 3.76 -4.81 -5.12
C GLU A 169 3.74 -4.64 -3.58
N TYR A 170 3.00 -3.66 -3.06
CA TYR A 170 2.88 -3.37 -1.64
C TYR A 170 1.60 -3.95 -1.00
N GLY A 171 0.74 -4.61 -1.78
CA GLY A 171 -0.46 -5.30 -1.32
C GLY A 171 -1.74 -4.83 -1.99
N SER A 172 -2.87 -5.33 -1.49
CA SER A 172 -4.18 -5.14 -2.10
C SER A 172 -4.70 -3.71 -2.02
N ASP A 173 -5.56 -3.30 -2.97
CA ASP A 173 -6.16 -1.97 -2.97
C ASP A 173 -6.98 -1.77 -1.69
N PRO A 174 -6.66 -0.79 -0.82
CA PRO A 174 -7.43 -0.54 0.39
C PRO A 174 -8.85 -0.01 0.13
N LYS A 175 -9.21 0.25 -1.14
CA LYS A 175 -10.59 0.52 -1.58
C LYS A 175 -11.34 -0.72 -2.08
N GLY A 176 -10.65 -1.84 -2.29
CA GLY A 176 -11.24 -3.06 -2.86
C GLY A 176 -11.77 -2.84 -4.27
N ARG A 177 -11.04 -2.10 -5.12
CA ARG A 177 -11.39 -1.89 -6.54
C ARG A 177 -10.86 -3.03 -7.43
N ASP A 178 -10.72 -4.23 -6.89
CA ASP A 178 -10.25 -5.40 -7.61
C ASP A 178 -11.44 -6.01 -8.35
N ILE A 179 -11.82 -5.42 -9.49
CA ILE A 179 -13.09 -5.74 -10.18
C ILE A 179 -13.00 -7.04 -11.02
N PHE A 180 -11.85 -7.73 -11.07
CA PHE A 180 -11.64 -8.90 -11.92
C PHE A 180 -10.74 -10.01 -11.32
N SER A 181 -10.78 -10.21 -10.00
CA SER A 181 -10.07 -11.32 -9.34
C SER A 181 -10.74 -12.68 -9.57
#